data_AF-A0A9D2MY70-F1
#
_entry.id   AF-A0A9D2MY70-F1
#
_cell.length_a   1.000
_cell.length_b   1.000
_cell.length_c   1.000
_cell.angle_alpha   90.00
_cell.angle_beta   90.00
_cell.angle_gamma   90.00
#
_symmetry.space_group_name_H-M   'P 1'
#
loop_
_entity.id
_entity.type
_entity.pdbx_description
1 polymer ?
#
loop_
_entity_poly.entity_id
_entity_poly.type
_entity_poly.pdbx_seq_one_letter_code
_entity_poly.pdbx_strand_id
1 'polypeptide(L)'
;YQHADHPYALANIDRRYTRREDGEPGVLECKSCTYHKAGDWAEDAIPLYYELQLRFYLAVLDVEYGAFSCIWGNNPETDLAMPEIIRDKAKEDMIFERLDQWVWILEHDKPPTMEDVKPKLALESLARIYGASKPGLPTVEFPGKYEHSLRQIAQLQENIAACNQEIKAFEKEVDAHSVRIAELMKEHEHGVLATTKDKLLIDFVTRTTKRPDSKALKEKYPAVYTDVLKTSESRKLKVHIEPA
;
A
#
# COMPACT_ATOMS: atom_id res chain seq x y z
N TYR A 1 25.03 -0.28 20.53
CA TYR A 1 26.19 -1.00 19.97
C TYR A 1 26.45 -0.50 18.57
N GLN A 2 27.68 -0.52 18.09
CA GLN A 2 28.07 -0.06 16.76
C GLN A 2 28.97 -1.11 16.11
N HIS A 3 28.80 -1.34 14.80
CA HIS A 3 29.61 -2.29 14.06
C HIS A 3 31.06 -1.78 13.96
N ALA A 4 32.04 -2.69 14.00
CA ALA A 4 33.46 -2.31 13.91
C ALA A 4 33.81 -1.62 12.60
N ASP A 5 33.38 -2.20 11.47
CA ASP A 5 33.72 -1.71 10.12
C ASP A 5 32.70 -0.77 9.47
N HIS A 6 31.46 -0.71 9.98
CA HIS A 6 30.38 0.09 9.38
C HIS A 6 29.87 1.14 10.39
N PRO A 7 30.40 2.38 10.38
CA PRO A 7 30.04 3.41 11.38
C PRO A 7 28.55 3.75 11.42
N TYR A 8 27.83 3.61 10.30
CA TYR A 8 26.39 3.85 10.23
C TYR A 8 25.55 2.75 10.91
N ALA A 9 26.13 1.56 11.14
CA ALA A 9 25.39 0.40 11.59
C ALA A 9 25.33 0.36 13.14
N LEU A 10 24.17 0.76 13.66
CA LEU A 10 23.91 0.85 15.10
C LEU A 10 22.84 -0.16 15.53
N ALA A 11 23.12 -0.93 16.58
CA ALA A 11 22.19 -1.88 17.17
C ALA A 11 21.76 -1.45 18.57
N ASN A 12 20.45 -1.41 18.79
CA ASN A 12 19.83 -1.22 20.08
C ASN A 12 19.05 -2.48 20.45
N ILE A 13 19.76 -3.41 21.10
CA ILE A 13 19.22 -4.70 21.55
C ILE A 13 18.54 -4.54 22.90
N ASP A 14 17.54 -5.35 23.19
CA ASP A 14 16.88 -5.33 24.50
C ASP A 14 17.77 -5.93 25.60
N ARG A 15 18.41 -7.08 25.33
CA ARG A 15 19.22 -7.77 26.34
C ARG A 15 20.30 -8.68 25.76
N ARG A 16 21.44 -8.76 26.44
CA ARG A 16 22.42 -9.86 26.27
C ARG A 16 22.10 -10.99 27.24
N TYR A 17 22.28 -12.23 26.81
CA TYR A 17 22.17 -13.40 27.67
C TYR A 17 23.36 -14.34 27.47
N THR A 18 23.49 -15.29 28.39
CA THR A 18 24.45 -16.39 28.31
C THR A 18 23.62 -17.67 28.19
N ARG A 19 23.84 -18.44 27.12
CA ARG A 19 23.16 -19.71 26.88
C ARG A 19 23.47 -20.69 28.00
N ARG A 20 22.48 -21.45 28.42
CA ARG A 20 22.62 -22.39 29.55
C ARG A 20 23.32 -23.68 29.11
N GLU A 21 23.17 -24.02 27.83
CA GLU A 21 23.57 -25.27 27.21
C GLU A 21 25.10 -25.35 27.04
N ASP A 22 25.71 -24.25 26.58
CA ASP A 22 27.11 -24.18 26.15
C ASP A 22 27.88 -22.99 26.76
N GLY A 23 27.19 -22.02 27.38
CA GLY A 23 27.81 -20.81 27.95
C GLY A 23 28.11 -19.72 26.92
N GLU A 24 27.71 -19.90 25.66
CA GLU A 24 27.95 -18.92 24.60
C GLU A 24 27.07 -17.66 24.78
N PRO A 25 27.57 -16.46 24.39
CA PRO A 25 26.79 -15.23 24.47
C PRO A 25 25.69 -15.20 23.39
N GLY A 26 24.55 -14.62 23.73
CA GLY A 26 23.44 -14.39 22.81
C GLY A 26 22.75 -13.04 23.01
N VAL A 27 21.88 -12.69 22.06
CA VAL A 27 21.09 -11.45 22.05
C VAL A 27 19.59 -11.78 22.08
N LEU A 28 18.88 -11.21 23.03
CA LEU A 28 17.43 -11.31 23.14
C LEU A 28 16.78 -10.02 22.64
N GLU A 29 15.80 -10.16 21.75
CA GLU A 29 14.91 -9.10 21.30
C GLU A 29 13.47 -9.39 21.74
N CYS A 30 12.88 -8.47 22.48
CA CYS A 30 11.55 -8.57 23.06
C CYS A 30 10.55 -7.79 22.21
N LYS A 31 9.41 -8.42 21.89
CA LYS A 31 8.32 -7.81 21.15
C LYS A 31 7.01 -7.95 21.92
N SER A 32 6.12 -6.98 21.73
CA SER A 32 4.72 -7.12 22.10
C SER A 32 3.86 -6.86 20.88
N CYS A 33 2.82 -7.67 20.68
CA CYS A 33 1.89 -7.49 19.59
C CYS A 33 0.44 -7.74 20.06
N THR A 34 -0.53 -7.43 19.21
CA THR A 34 -1.94 -7.71 19.50
C THR A 34 -2.27 -9.17 19.26
N TYR A 35 -3.29 -9.73 19.91
CA TYR A 35 -3.75 -11.11 19.68
C TYR A 35 -3.99 -11.45 18.19
N HIS A 36 -4.47 -10.49 17.38
CA HIS A 36 -4.66 -10.66 15.93
C HIS A 36 -3.37 -10.94 15.14
N LYS A 37 -2.21 -10.73 15.77
CA LYS A 37 -0.87 -10.93 15.20
C LYS A 37 -0.14 -12.13 15.79
N ALA A 38 -0.77 -12.87 16.71
CA ALA A 38 -0.23 -14.09 17.28
C ALA A 38 0.11 -15.14 16.21
N GLY A 39 -0.74 -15.27 15.19
CA GLY A 39 -0.55 -16.22 14.09
C GLY A 39 0.72 -15.96 13.26
N ASP A 40 1.27 -14.75 13.28
CA ASP A 40 2.54 -14.45 12.57
C ASP A 40 3.75 -15.15 13.25
N TRP A 41 3.56 -15.71 14.45
CA TRP A 41 4.56 -16.41 15.27
C TRP A 41 4.25 -17.90 15.48
N ALA A 42 3.25 -18.44 14.78
CA ALA A 42 2.89 -19.85 14.89
C ALA A 42 4.02 -20.75 14.39
N GLU A 43 4.18 -21.93 14.98
CA GLU A 43 5.19 -22.92 14.59
C GLU A 43 6.63 -22.36 14.59
N ASP A 44 6.95 -21.54 15.60
CA ASP A 44 8.24 -20.86 15.76
C ASP A 44 8.62 -19.94 14.58
N ALA A 45 7.62 -19.51 13.79
CA ALA A 45 7.81 -18.52 12.75
C ALA A 45 8.27 -17.17 13.32
N ILE A 46 9.03 -16.43 12.51
CA ILE A 46 9.48 -15.08 12.82
C ILE A 46 9.02 -14.18 11.67
N PRO A 47 8.28 -13.11 11.94
CA PRO A 47 7.96 -12.12 10.91
C PRO A 47 9.24 -11.62 10.25
N LEU A 48 9.29 -11.65 8.91
CA LEU A 48 10.52 -11.41 8.12
C LEU A 48 11.28 -10.13 8.53
N TYR A 49 10.56 -9.04 8.81
CA TYR A 49 11.17 -7.78 9.21
C TYR A 49 11.83 -7.84 10.59
N TYR A 50 11.32 -8.66 11.51
CA TYR A 50 11.99 -8.93 12.79
C TYR A 50 13.20 -9.84 12.58
N GLU A 51 13.10 -10.88 11.74
CA GLU A 51 14.25 -11.73 11.42
C GLU A 51 15.43 -10.90 10.87
N LEU A 52 15.16 -10.00 9.91
CA LEU A 52 16.15 -9.08 9.36
C LEU A 52 16.73 -8.15 10.44
N GLN A 53 15.90 -7.63 11.36
CA GLN A 53 16.36 -6.80 12.47
C GLN A 53 17.35 -7.56 13.37
N LEU A 54 17.01 -8.77 13.80
CA LEU A 54 17.87 -9.53 14.71
C LEU A 54 19.15 -10.00 14.00
N ARG A 55 19.07 -10.45 12.75
CA ARG A 55 20.27 -10.79 11.96
C ARG A 55 21.22 -9.61 11.82
N PHE A 56 20.69 -8.41 11.54
CA PHE A 56 21.49 -7.19 11.52
C PHE A 56 22.17 -6.94 12.88
N TYR A 57 21.46 -7.14 14.00
CA TYR A 57 22.07 -7.01 15.33
C TYR A 57 23.15 -8.05 15.61
N LEU A 58 22.95 -9.31 15.22
CA LEU A 58 23.97 -10.37 15.38
C LEU A 58 25.26 -10.02 14.63
N ALA A 59 25.15 -9.48 13.41
CA ALA A 59 26.28 -8.99 12.65
C ALA A 59 26.96 -7.78 13.31
N VAL A 60 26.19 -6.78 13.76
CA VAL A 60 26.73 -5.58 14.46
C VAL A 60 27.50 -5.93 15.72
N LEU A 61 27.04 -6.92 16.48
CA LEU A 61 27.65 -7.33 17.74
C LEU A 61 28.69 -8.45 17.60
N ASP A 62 28.81 -9.05 16.41
CA ASP A 62 29.61 -10.25 16.11
C ASP A 62 29.31 -11.40 17.08
N VAL A 63 28.04 -11.80 17.16
CA VAL A 63 27.54 -12.87 18.05
C VAL A 63 26.73 -13.91 17.29
N GLU A 64 26.86 -15.17 17.68
CA GLU A 64 26.32 -16.30 16.91
C GLU A 64 24.83 -16.59 17.17
N TYR A 65 24.31 -16.19 18.34
CA TYR A 65 22.99 -16.61 18.80
C TYR A 65 22.07 -15.42 19.07
N GLY A 66 20.86 -15.49 18.52
CA GLY A 66 19.77 -14.57 18.78
C GLY A 66 18.52 -15.32 19.25
N ALA A 67 17.69 -14.67 20.05
CA ALA A 67 16.37 -15.16 20.41
C ALA A 67 15.36 -14.02 20.39
N PHE A 68 14.11 -14.37 20.11
CA PHE A 68 12.98 -13.49 20.34
C PHE A 68 12.23 -13.87 21.63
N SER A 69 11.53 -12.89 22.19
CA SER A 69 10.43 -13.11 23.13
C SER A 69 9.26 -12.22 22.70
N CYS A 70 8.23 -12.79 22.08
CA CYS A 70 7.07 -12.03 21.63
C CYS A 70 5.82 -12.40 22.45
N ILE A 71 5.22 -11.41 23.10
CA ILE A 71 4.01 -11.56 23.93
C ILE A 71 2.81 -10.87 23.28
N TRP A 72 1.62 -11.45 23.35
CA TRP A 72 0.38 -10.81 22.85
C TRP A 72 -0.84 -10.92 23.76
N GLY A 73 -0.63 -11.36 25.00
CA GLY A 73 -1.68 -11.53 25.99
C GLY A 73 -1.09 -11.69 27.39
N ASN A 74 -1.92 -12.20 28.30
CA ASN A 74 -1.58 -12.29 29.73
C ASN A 74 -1.36 -13.73 30.19
N ASN A 75 -1.57 -14.74 29.34
CA ASN A 75 -1.28 -16.13 29.66
C ASN A 75 0.09 -16.52 29.10
N PRO A 76 1.15 -16.61 29.93
CA PRO A 76 2.50 -16.91 29.45
C PRO A 76 2.64 -18.29 28.79
N GLU A 77 1.72 -19.22 29.05
CA GLU A 77 1.75 -20.56 28.46
C GLU A 77 1.25 -20.60 27.00
N THR A 78 0.41 -19.63 26.60
CA THR A 78 -0.24 -19.63 25.28
C THR A 78 -0.01 -18.36 24.49
N ASP A 79 0.34 -17.26 25.16
CA ASP A 79 0.40 -15.92 24.56
C ASP A 79 1.84 -15.42 24.37
N LEU A 80 2.77 -16.38 24.16
CA LEU A 80 4.20 -16.15 24.07
C LEU A 80 4.83 -17.02 22.97
N ALA A 81 5.72 -16.44 22.17
CA ALA A 81 6.63 -17.16 21.29
C ALA A 81 8.10 -16.82 21.63
N MET A 82 8.98 -17.81 21.63
CA MET A 82 10.41 -17.64 21.89
C MET A 82 11.31 -18.34 20.86
N PRO A 83 11.18 -18.02 19.56
CA PRO A 83 12.00 -18.65 18.54
C PRO A 83 13.46 -18.14 18.61
N GLU A 84 14.40 -19.03 18.28
CA GLU A 84 15.83 -18.72 18.22
C GLU A 84 16.30 -18.56 16.76
N ILE A 85 17.34 -17.76 16.56
CA ILE A 85 18.05 -17.59 15.29
C ILE A 85 19.52 -17.89 15.53
N ILE A 86 20.10 -18.69 14.65
CA ILE A 86 21.55 -18.82 14.50
C ILE A 86 21.99 -17.89 13.38
N ARG A 87 23.12 -17.24 13.60
CA ARG A 87 23.80 -16.36 12.65
C ARG A 87 23.91 -17.01 11.27
N ASP A 88 23.67 -16.21 10.23
CA ASP A 88 23.77 -16.65 8.84
C ASP A 88 24.49 -15.56 8.06
N LYS A 89 25.79 -15.77 7.88
CA LYS A 89 26.68 -14.81 7.23
C LYS A 89 26.26 -14.48 5.81
N ALA A 90 25.70 -15.42 5.05
CA ALA A 90 25.24 -15.14 3.70
C ALA A 90 24.05 -14.17 3.70
N LYS A 91 23.11 -14.33 4.64
CA LYS A 91 22.00 -13.37 4.80
C LYS A 91 22.48 -12.03 5.32
N GLU A 92 23.47 -12.02 6.22
CA GLU A 92 24.07 -10.79 6.74
C GLU A 92 24.79 -10.00 5.64
N ASP A 93 25.61 -10.68 4.83
CA ASP A 93 26.28 -10.07 3.68
C ASP A 93 25.27 -9.42 2.72
N MET A 94 24.16 -10.11 2.43
CA MET A 94 23.06 -9.55 1.62
C MET A 94 22.42 -8.31 2.26
N ILE A 95 22.27 -8.27 3.59
CA ILE A 95 21.73 -7.12 4.32
C ILE A 95 22.70 -5.94 4.19
N PHE A 96 24.00 -6.15 4.47
CA PHE A 96 25.01 -5.09 4.43
C PHE A 96 25.28 -4.59 3.02
N GLU A 97 25.31 -5.46 2.00
CA GLU A 97 25.40 -5.04 0.60
C GLU A 97 24.26 -4.08 0.23
N ARG A 98 23.04 -4.39 0.66
CA ARG A 98 21.88 -3.54 0.39
C ARG A 98 21.93 -2.23 1.17
N LEU A 99 22.43 -2.24 2.40
CA LEU A 99 22.63 -1.04 3.22
C LEU A 99 23.72 -0.13 2.63
N ASP A 100 24.85 -0.69 2.20
CA ASP A 100 25.92 0.06 1.54
C ASP A 100 25.41 0.72 0.26
N GLN A 101 24.63 -0.01 -0.55
CA GLN A 101 23.99 0.58 -1.73
C GLN A 101 23.03 1.71 -1.36
N TRP A 102 22.25 1.55 -0.29
CA TRP A 102 21.31 2.57 0.17
C TRP A 102 22.01 3.82 0.69
N VAL A 103 23.06 3.66 1.51
CA VAL A 103 23.91 4.76 2.00
C VAL A 103 24.56 5.48 0.83
N TRP A 104 25.13 4.75 -0.13
CA TRP A 104 25.72 5.34 -1.33
C TRP A 104 24.72 6.19 -2.12
N ILE A 105 23.49 5.68 -2.31
CA ILE A 105 22.40 6.40 -3.00
C ILE A 105 22.09 7.73 -2.29
N LEU A 106 22.04 7.71 -0.96
CA LEU A 106 21.78 8.91 -0.15
C LEU A 106 22.92 9.93 -0.23
N GLU A 107 24.16 9.48 -0.15
CA GLU A 107 25.35 10.34 -0.22
C GLU A 107 25.54 10.98 -1.60
N HIS A 108 25.08 10.32 -2.66
CA HIS A 108 25.25 10.78 -4.05
C HIS A 108 24.00 11.41 -4.67
N ASP A 109 22.90 11.51 -3.92
CA ASP A 109 21.60 12.02 -4.37
C ASP A 109 21.12 11.34 -5.68
N LYS A 110 21.25 10.01 -5.73
CA LYS A 110 20.90 9.18 -6.89
C LYS A 110 19.78 8.21 -6.55
N PRO A 111 18.51 8.65 -6.55
CA PRO A 111 17.40 7.79 -6.18
C PRO A 111 17.30 6.56 -7.11
N PRO A 112 16.87 5.40 -6.59
CA PRO A 112 16.66 4.21 -7.40
C PRO A 112 15.56 4.44 -8.44
N THR A 113 15.53 3.60 -9.47
CA THR A 113 14.43 3.59 -10.44
C THR A 113 13.14 3.09 -9.78
N MET A 114 12.00 3.47 -10.35
CA MET A 114 10.68 3.03 -9.88
C MET A 114 10.16 1.79 -10.64
N GLU A 115 11.02 1.13 -11.43
CA GLU A 115 10.63 0.07 -12.36
C GLU A 115 10.07 -1.16 -11.62
N ASP A 116 10.67 -1.52 -10.49
CA ASP A 116 10.23 -2.66 -9.66
C ASP A 116 9.16 -2.29 -8.61
N VAL A 117 8.72 -1.02 -8.60
CA VAL A 117 7.72 -0.53 -7.65
C VAL A 117 6.33 -0.67 -8.24
N LYS A 118 5.37 -1.16 -7.45
CA LYS A 118 3.96 -1.27 -7.85
C LYS A 118 3.48 0.07 -8.45
N PRO A 119 2.88 0.09 -9.67
CA PRO A 119 2.64 1.33 -10.41
C PRO A 119 1.89 2.42 -9.63
N LYS A 120 0.87 2.03 -8.85
CA LYS A 120 0.10 2.97 -8.03
C LYS A 120 0.98 3.66 -6.98
N LEU A 121 1.79 2.88 -6.27
CA LEU A 121 2.70 3.40 -5.24
C LEU A 121 3.83 4.24 -5.86
N ALA A 122 4.35 3.82 -7.03
CA ALA A 122 5.34 4.57 -7.78
C ALA A 122 4.80 5.96 -8.17
N LEU A 123 3.60 6.04 -8.75
CA LEU A 123 2.97 7.31 -9.12
C LEU A 123 2.68 8.21 -7.92
N GLU A 124 2.20 7.64 -6.80
CA GLU A 124 2.00 8.38 -5.55
C GLU A 124 3.31 8.93 -4.98
N SER A 125 4.39 8.15 -5.04
CA SER A 125 5.73 8.55 -4.59
C SER A 125 6.30 9.65 -5.47
N LEU A 126 6.22 9.50 -6.80
CA LEU A 126 6.65 10.51 -7.77
C LEU A 126 5.87 11.82 -7.59
N ALA A 127 4.56 11.75 -7.31
CA ALA A 127 3.76 12.93 -7.00
C ALA A 127 4.23 13.64 -5.72
N ARG A 128 4.66 12.89 -4.70
CA ARG A 128 5.22 13.46 -3.46
C ARG A 128 6.60 14.09 -3.66
N ILE A 129 7.45 13.46 -4.48
CA ILE A 129 8.82 13.93 -4.76
C ILE A 129 8.78 15.20 -5.61
N TYR A 130 8.01 15.21 -6.70
CA TYR A 130 8.03 16.29 -7.68
C TYR A 130 6.92 17.34 -7.51
N GLY A 131 5.86 17.00 -6.77
CA GLY A 131 4.76 17.92 -6.48
C GLY A 131 3.96 18.38 -7.69
N ALA A 132 3.39 19.59 -7.56
CA ALA A 132 2.59 20.25 -8.58
C ALA A 132 3.40 20.60 -9.84
N SER A 133 2.70 20.73 -10.98
CA SER A 133 3.32 21.20 -12.22
C SER A 133 3.77 22.66 -12.08
N LYS A 134 4.84 23.02 -12.79
CA LYS A 134 5.36 24.38 -12.86
C LYS A 134 5.00 24.98 -14.23
N PRO A 135 4.04 25.91 -14.31
CA PRO A 135 3.70 26.57 -15.57
C PRO A 135 4.92 27.29 -16.17
N GLY A 136 5.06 27.25 -17.49
CA GLY A 136 6.13 27.94 -18.22
C GLY A 136 7.46 27.18 -18.31
N LEU A 137 7.57 25.97 -17.75
CA LEU A 137 8.70 25.10 -18.06
C LEU A 137 8.65 24.65 -19.54
N PRO A 138 9.81 24.47 -20.19
CA PRO A 138 9.87 24.01 -21.57
C PRO A 138 9.29 22.60 -21.73
N THR A 139 8.77 22.33 -22.92
CA THR A 139 8.33 20.98 -23.31
C THR A 139 9.50 20.01 -23.23
N VAL A 140 9.25 18.82 -22.67
CA VAL A 140 10.24 17.74 -22.60
C VAL A 140 10.12 16.91 -23.87
N GLU A 141 11.21 16.84 -24.64
CA GLU A 141 11.33 15.93 -25.78
C GLU A 141 11.65 14.53 -25.29
N PHE A 142 10.82 13.56 -25.66
CA PHE A 142 10.99 12.17 -25.24
C PHE A 142 11.93 11.42 -26.20
N PRO A 143 12.90 10.64 -25.68
CA PRO A 143 13.67 9.73 -26.51
C PRO A 143 12.79 8.65 -27.16
N GLY A 144 13.11 8.25 -28.40
CA GLY A 144 12.34 7.26 -29.17
C GLY A 144 12.14 5.90 -28.48
N LYS A 145 13.01 5.53 -27.51
CA LYS A 145 12.85 4.30 -26.72
C LYS A 145 11.52 4.21 -25.96
N TYR A 146 10.85 5.34 -25.71
CA TYR A 146 9.55 5.38 -25.03
C TYR A 146 8.35 5.27 -25.98
N GLU A 147 8.57 5.25 -27.30
CA GLU A 147 7.48 5.25 -28.30
C GLU A 147 6.51 4.08 -28.07
N HIS A 148 7.04 2.86 -27.93
CA HIS A 148 6.21 1.68 -27.73
C HIS A 148 5.31 1.81 -26.49
N SER A 149 5.86 2.24 -25.35
CA SER A 149 5.10 2.45 -24.12
C SER A 149 4.05 3.56 -24.25
N LEU A 150 4.38 4.67 -24.91
CA LEU A 150 3.43 5.78 -25.13
C LEU A 150 2.28 5.36 -26.04
N ARG A 151 2.55 4.62 -27.12
CA ARG A 151 1.52 4.07 -28.00
C ARG A 151 0.61 3.09 -27.26
N GLN A 152 1.18 2.20 -26.44
CA GLN A 152 0.40 1.28 -25.62
C GLN A 152 -0.51 2.03 -24.63
N ILE A 153 -0.03 3.09 -23.99
CA ILE A 153 -0.84 3.93 -23.09
C ILE A 153 -1.99 4.58 -23.85
N ALA A 154 -1.72 5.15 -25.03
CA ALA A 154 -2.75 5.78 -25.85
C ALA A 154 -3.85 4.77 -26.26
N GLN A 155 -3.47 3.57 -26.70
CA GLN A 155 -4.42 2.52 -27.05
C GLN A 155 -5.27 2.09 -25.85
N LEU A 156 -4.67 1.93 -24.67
CA LEU A 156 -5.42 1.59 -23.46
C LEU A 156 -6.39 2.71 -23.06
N GLN A 157 -6.01 3.98 -23.23
CA GLN A 157 -6.88 5.12 -22.98
C GLN A 157 -8.08 5.15 -23.93
N GLU A 158 -7.89 4.78 -25.19
CA GLU A 158 -8.97 4.62 -26.17
C GLU A 158 -9.91 3.46 -25.80
N ASN A 159 -9.36 2.29 -25.46
CA ASN A 159 -10.16 1.14 -25.03
C ASN A 159 -10.99 1.48 -23.78
N ILE A 160 -10.41 2.16 -22.80
CA ILE A 160 -11.13 2.65 -21.62
C ILE A 160 -12.27 3.59 -22.03
N ALA A 161 -12.05 4.49 -22.99
CA ALA A 161 -13.09 5.38 -23.47
C ALA A 161 -14.24 4.62 -24.14
N ALA A 162 -13.93 3.62 -24.97
CA ALA A 162 -14.92 2.77 -25.63
C ALA A 162 -15.74 1.95 -24.61
N CYS A 163 -15.09 1.25 -23.68
CA CYS A 163 -15.80 0.50 -22.65
C CYS A 163 -16.67 1.41 -21.77
N ASN A 164 -16.24 2.63 -21.47
CA ASN A 164 -17.07 3.59 -20.74
C ASN A 164 -18.31 4.04 -21.53
N GLN A 165 -18.27 4.03 -22.87
CA GLN A 165 -19.46 4.29 -23.69
C GLN A 165 -20.41 3.09 -23.65
N GLU A 166 -19.89 1.87 -23.69
CA GLU A 166 -20.69 0.64 -23.56
C GLU A 166 -21.37 0.54 -22.18
N ILE A 167 -20.63 0.84 -21.10
CA ILE A 167 -21.21 0.90 -19.74
C ILE A 167 -22.40 1.86 -19.71
N LYS A 168 -22.25 3.07 -20.28
CA LYS A 168 -23.34 4.04 -20.36
C LYS A 168 -24.51 3.58 -21.22
N ALA A 169 -24.27 2.76 -22.24
CA ALA A 169 -25.34 2.17 -23.05
C ALA A 169 -26.12 1.14 -22.25
N PHE A 170 -25.43 0.21 -21.56
CA PHE A 170 -26.07 -0.79 -20.71
C PHE A 170 -26.80 -0.16 -19.52
N GLU A 171 -26.24 0.87 -18.88
CA GLU A 171 -26.93 1.62 -17.81
C GLU A 171 -28.27 2.17 -18.31
N LYS A 172 -28.33 2.73 -19.52
CA LYS A 172 -29.58 3.21 -20.12
C LYS A 172 -30.57 2.09 -20.41
N GLU A 173 -30.10 0.92 -20.87
CA GLU A 173 -30.96 -0.23 -21.10
C GLU A 173 -31.53 -0.79 -19.80
N VAL A 174 -30.70 -0.86 -18.74
CA VAL A 174 -31.14 -1.21 -17.39
C VAL A 174 -32.21 -0.24 -16.92
N ASP A 175 -31.96 1.07 -16.99
CA ASP A 175 -32.94 2.09 -16.60
C ASP A 175 -34.25 1.93 -17.37
N ALA A 176 -34.20 1.68 -18.68
CA ALA A 176 -35.37 1.48 -19.52
C ALA A 176 -36.20 0.25 -19.06
N HIS A 177 -35.55 -0.86 -18.72
CA HIS A 177 -36.23 -2.04 -18.19
C HIS A 177 -36.73 -1.84 -16.75
N SER A 178 -36.00 -1.09 -15.93
CA SER A 178 -36.34 -0.80 -14.54
C SER A 178 -37.62 0.02 -14.38
N VAL A 179 -38.01 0.84 -15.37
CA VAL A 179 -39.27 1.61 -15.32
C VAL A 179 -40.48 0.70 -15.05
N ARG A 180 -40.62 -0.38 -15.83
CA ARG A 180 -41.77 -1.29 -15.70
C ARG A 180 -41.79 -2.03 -14.37
N ILE A 181 -40.60 -2.35 -13.85
CA ILE A 181 -40.47 -3.00 -12.54
C ILE A 181 -40.80 -2.02 -11.43
N ALA A 182 -40.33 -0.77 -11.51
CA ALA A 182 -40.65 0.29 -10.56
C ALA A 182 -42.15 0.61 -10.52
N GLU A 183 -42.84 0.61 -11.67
CA GLU A 183 -44.31 0.75 -11.76
C GLU A 183 -45.06 -0.34 -10.96
N LEU A 184 -44.51 -1.56 -10.94
CA LEU A 184 -45.06 -2.68 -10.18
C LEU A 184 -44.70 -2.59 -8.68
N MET A 185 -43.44 -2.25 -8.39
CA MET A 185 -42.92 -2.15 -7.02
C MET A 185 -43.59 -1.01 -6.25
N LYS A 186 -43.85 0.14 -6.88
CA LYS A 186 -44.44 1.34 -6.25
C LYS A 186 -43.70 1.73 -4.96
N GLU A 187 -44.35 1.57 -3.81
CA GLU A 187 -43.83 1.88 -2.48
C GLU A 187 -43.11 0.69 -1.84
N HIS A 188 -43.12 -0.48 -2.48
CA HIS A 188 -42.46 -1.67 -1.97
C HIS A 188 -40.95 -1.61 -2.23
N GLU A 189 -40.20 -1.90 -1.19
CA GLU A 189 -38.74 -1.89 -1.25
C GLU A 189 -38.17 -3.24 -1.73
N HIS A 190 -38.93 -4.32 -1.61
CA HIS A 190 -38.47 -5.66 -1.95
C HIS A 190 -39.50 -6.43 -2.80
N GLY A 191 -39.01 -7.12 -3.81
CA GLY A 191 -39.78 -7.98 -4.71
C GLY A 191 -39.11 -9.33 -4.89
N VAL A 192 -39.90 -10.35 -5.24
CA VAL A 192 -39.42 -11.70 -5.49
C VAL A 192 -40.12 -12.28 -6.71
N LEU A 193 -39.34 -12.86 -7.61
CA LEU A 193 -39.85 -13.69 -8.70
C LEU A 193 -39.16 -15.06 -8.65
N ALA A 194 -39.93 -16.10 -8.30
CA ALA A 194 -39.48 -17.49 -8.39
C ALA A 194 -39.77 -18.03 -9.80
N THR A 195 -38.75 -18.60 -10.44
CA THR A 195 -38.86 -19.28 -11.73
C THR A 195 -38.64 -20.79 -11.54
N THR A 196 -38.76 -21.56 -12.62
CA THR A 196 -38.45 -23.00 -12.60
C THR A 196 -36.96 -23.30 -12.44
N LYS A 197 -36.09 -22.31 -12.66
CA LYS A 197 -34.63 -22.48 -12.62
C LYS A 197 -33.98 -21.77 -11.44
N ASP A 198 -34.52 -20.63 -11.04
CA ASP A 198 -33.89 -19.73 -10.09
C ASP A 198 -34.91 -18.79 -9.41
N LYS A 199 -34.40 -17.92 -8.55
CA LYS A 199 -35.19 -16.93 -7.83
C LYS A 199 -34.51 -15.57 -7.97
N LEU A 200 -35.24 -14.59 -8.49
CA LEU A 200 -34.82 -13.21 -8.62
C LEU A 200 -35.31 -12.42 -7.40
N LEU A 201 -34.39 -11.71 -6.75
CA LEU A 201 -34.66 -10.79 -5.65
C LEU A 201 -34.51 -9.36 -6.18
N ILE A 202 -35.53 -8.53 -5.98
CA ILE A 202 -35.58 -7.16 -6.47
C ILE A 202 -35.53 -6.22 -5.28
N ASP A 203 -34.57 -5.30 -5.27
CA ASP A 203 -34.46 -4.25 -4.26
C ASP A 203 -34.69 -2.87 -4.89
N PHE A 204 -35.68 -2.15 -4.36
CA PHE A 204 -36.04 -0.78 -4.73
C PHE A 204 -36.16 0.09 -3.46
N VAL A 205 -35.19 -0.07 -2.57
CA VAL A 205 -35.13 0.58 -1.25
C VAL A 205 -34.81 2.08 -1.40
N THR A 206 -35.53 2.93 -0.67
CA THR A 206 -35.23 4.38 -0.67
C THR A 206 -33.97 4.66 0.15
N ARG A 207 -32.91 5.15 -0.50
CA ARG A 207 -31.67 5.55 0.18
C ARG A 207 -31.60 7.07 0.32
N THR A 208 -31.71 7.56 1.56
CA THR A 208 -31.54 8.99 1.86
C THR A 208 -30.07 9.31 2.12
N THR A 209 -29.50 10.25 1.35
CA THR A 209 -28.18 10.83 1.65
C THR A 209 -28.33 12.34 1.89
N LYS A 210 -27.79 12.83 3.01
CA LYS A 210 -27.77 14.26 3.32
C LYS A 210 -26.41 14.82 2.91
N ARG A 211 -26.40 15.69 1.90
CA ARG A 211 -25.21 16.40 1.43
C ARG A 211 -25.50 17.91 1.46
N PRO A 212 -24.52 18.76 1.76
CA PRO A 212 -24.69 20.20 1.61
C PRO A 212 -25.09 20.54 0.17
N ASP A 213 -26.11 21.38 0.00
CA ASP A 213 -26.40 21.97 -1.30
C ASP A 213 -25.35 23.05 -1.58
N SER A 214 -24.33 22.70 -2.36
CA SER A 214 -23.22 23.59 -2.68
C SER A 214 -23.68 24.88 -3.37
N LYS A 215 -24.78 24.86 -4.14
CA LYS A 215 -25.29 26.05 -4.82
C LYS A 215 -25.97 26.97 -3.82
N ALA A 216 -26.88 26.42 -3.00
CA ALA A 216 -27.57 27.19 -1.96
C ALA A 216 -26.58 27.73 -0.91
N LEU A 217 -25.54 26.96 -0.57
CA LEU A 217 -24.48 27.38 0.36
C LEU A 217 -23.68 28.55 -0.21
N LYS A 218 -23.32 28.50 -1.50
CA LYS A 218 -22.62 29.60 -2.19
C LYS A 218 -23.46 30.87 -2.29
N GLU A 219 -24.77 30.74 -2.55
CA GLU A 219 -25.69 31.88 -2.67
C GLU A 219 -26.02 32.52 -1.31
N LYS A 220 -26.34 31.72 -0.28
CA LYS A 220 -26.79 32.22 1.02
C LYS A 220 -25.65 32.52 2.01
N TYR A 221 -24.54 31.78 1.89
CA TYR A 221 -23.42 31.85 2.83
C TYR A 221 -22.07 31.84 2.09
N PRO A 222 -21.80 32.83 1.22
CA PRO A 222 -20.60 32.84 0.37
C PRO A 222 -19.28 32.83 1.14
N ALA A 223 -19.24 33.47 2.31
CA ALA A 223 -18.07 33.46 3.20
C ALA A 223 -17.78 32.03 3.69
N VAL A 224 -18.78 31.39 4.30
CA VAL A 224 -18.66 30.00 4.80
C VAL A 224 -18.33 29.03 3.67
N TYR A 225 -18.96 29.19 2.50
CA TYR A 225 -18.64 28.36 1.33
C TYR A 225 -17.16 28.43 0.98
N THR A 226 -16.60 29.65 0.92
CA THR A 226 -15.19 29.86 0.60
C THR A 226 -14.28 29.26 1.68
N ASP A 227 -14.62 29.42 2.95
CA ASP A 227 -13.83 28.93 4.09
C ASP A 227 -13.76 27.40 4.17
N VAL A 228 -14.79 26.70 3.67
CA VAL A 228 -14.88 25.23 3.74
C VAL A 228 -14.52 24.53 2.43
N LEU A 229 -14.10 25.27 1.40
CA LEU A 229 -13.62 24.68 0.15
C LEU A 229 -12.32 23.91 0.40
N LYS A 230 -12.40 22.59 0.20
CA LYS A 230 -11.22 21.73 0.17
C LYS A 230 -10.70 21.66 -1.25
N THR A 231 -9.54 22.26 -1.50
CA THR A 231 -8.81 22.07 -2.75
C THR A 231 -8.31 20.63 -2.83
N SER A 232 -8.60 19.96 -3.94
CA SER A 232 -7.98 18.69 -4.31
C SER A 232 -7.23 18.89 -5.62
N GLU A 233 -5.99 18.43 -5.66
CA GLU A 233 -5.15 18.48 -6.84
C GLU A 233 -5.00 17.07 -7.40
N SER A 234 -5.02 16.95 -8.73
CA SER A 234 -4.77 15.67 -9.39
C SER A 234 -3.91 15.88 -10.63
N ARG A 235 -2.90 15.02 -10.79
CA ARG A 235 -1.96 15.05 -11.91
C ARG A 235 -1.98 13.68 -12.59
N LYS A 236 -2.80 13.55 -13.64
CA LYS A 236 -2.93 12.29 -14.39
C LYS A 236 -2.17 12.37 -15.70
N LEU A 237 -1.47 11.29 -16.05
CA LEU A 237 -0.82 11.15 -17.34
C LEU A 237 -1.89 10.93 -18.43
N LYS A 238 -1.80 11.69 -19.52
CA LYS A 238 -2.67 11.57 -20.69
C LYS A 238 -1.80 11.55 -21.93
N VAL A 239 -2.05 10.61 -22.85
CA VAL A 239 -1.28 10.47 -24.09
C VAL A 239 -2.27 10.56 -25.25
N HIS A 240 -1.97 11.45 -26.18
CA HIS A 240 -2.76 11.63 -27.40
C HIS A 240 -1.87 11.38 -28.60
N ILE A 241 -2.43 10.70 -29.61
CA ILE A 241 -1.80 10.54 -30.90
C ILE A 241 -2.45 11.58 -31.81
N GLU A 242 -1.68 12.55 -32.27
CA GLU A 242 -2.10 13.46 -33.33
C GLU A 242 -1.62 12.88 -34.67
N PRO A 243 -2.51 12.70 -35.65
CA PRO A 243 -2.10 12.32 -37.00
C PRO A 243 -1.25 13.45 -37.62
N ALA A 244 -0.24 13.04 -38.39
CA ALA A 244 0.67 13.95 -39.09
C ALA A 244 -0.02 14.76 -40.18
#